data_AF-A0A672PYD6-F1
#
_entry.id   AF-A0A672PYD6-F1
#
_cell.length_a   1.000
_cell.length_b   1.000
_cell.length_c   1.000
_cell.angle_alpha   90.00
_cell.angle_beta   90.00
_cell.angle_gamma   90.00
#
_symmetry.space_group_name_H-M   'P 1'
#
loop_
_entity.id
_entity.type
_entity.pdbx_description
1 polymer ?
#
loop_
_entity_poly.entity_id
_entity_poly.type
_entity_poly.pdbx_seq_one_letter_code
_entity_poly.pdbx_strand_id
1 'polypeptide(L)'
;FHFQFPRTYNAIISVVTIGAALGGLLGGWAVERIGRKLSLMFCAVPFICGFTVIIAAQSHWMLYVGRVLTGLASGVTSLVVPVSITSVLGPDAPAEWECARIEEAYKNEEQSFSLADLKDPGVFKPLGIGIMMMLLQQMTGINAIMFYAKTIFEQAHFESSDVATVIVAATQVVFTAIAAIIMDKAGRKALLILSAAAYLTLLTTACLCFALGWGPTPWLVMSEIFPTRVRGLGSALCVLTNWTCAFIVTKTFQNLMDAITSAGTFWMFSGLCALNVIFTAIFVPETKGKTLEEIQARFKGTHRH
;
A
#
# COMPACT_ATOMS: atom_id res chain seq x y z
N PHE A 1 25.92 -20.57 -1.98
CA PHE A 1 25.00 -20.74 -0.83
C PHE A 1 23.80 -21.56 -1.27
N HIS A 2 23.84 -22.89 -1.13
CA HIS A 2 22.63 -23.71 -1.22
C HIS A 2 21.84 -23.49 0.07
N PHE A 3 20.71 -22.80 0.00
CA PHE A 3 19.81 -22.61 1.14
C PHE A 3 19.20 -23.97 1.50
N GLN A 4 19.83 -24.68 2.41
CA GLN A 4 19.46 -26.05 2.78
C GLN A 4 18.22 -26.15 3.69
N PHE A 5 17.51 -25.04 3.96
CA PHE A 5 16.30 -25.06 4.78
C PHE A 5 15.22 -24.08 4.27
N PRO A 6 14.05 -24.57 3.83
CA PRO A 6 12.92 -23.74 3.39
C PRO A 6 12.47 -22.70 4.43
N ARG A 7 12.63 -23.01 5.73
CA ARG A 7 12.25 -22.12 6.83
C ARG A 7 13.08 -20.84 6.91
N THR A 8 14.38 -20.94 6.63
CA THR A 8 15.31 -19.79 6.69
C THR A 8 15.05 -18.83 5.52
N TYR A 9 14.78 -19.37 4.34
CA TYR A 9 14.43 -18.58 3.15
C TYR A 9 13.14 -17.77 3.37
N ASN A 10 12.08 -18.43 3.86
CA ASN A 10 10.80 -17.76 4.13
C ASN A 10 10.94 -16.68 5.21
N ALA A 11 11.78 -16.90 6.22
CA ALA A 11 12.07 -15.91 7.24
C ALA A 11 12.78 -14.67 6.66
N ILE A 12 13.79 -14.85 5.81
CA ILE A 12 14.52 -13.77 5.13
C ILE A 12 13.59 -12.94 4.23
N ILE A 13 12.68 -13.58 3.49
CA ILE A 13 11.71 -12.86 2.65
C ILE A 13 10.77 -12.04 3.51
N SER A 14 10.20 -12.64 4.57
CA SER A 14 9.21 -11.96 5.40
C SER A 14 9.77 -10.79 6.22
N VAL A 15 11.07 -10.75 6.54
CA VAL A 15 11.64 -9.67 7.37
C VAL A 15 11.59 -8.30 6.69
N VAL A 16 11.52 -8.25 5.35
CA VAL A 16 11.43 -6.99 4.60
C VAL A 16 10.16 -6.22 4.94
N THR A 17 9.04 -6.92 5.19
CA THR A 17 7.77 -6.29 5.53
C THR A 17 7.78 -5.74 6.96
N ILE A 18 8.55 -6.34 7.87
CA ILE A 18 8.80 -5.76 9.20
C ILE A 18 9.59 -4.46 9.07
N GLY A 19 10.63 -4.46 8.24
CA GLY A 19 11.38 -3.24 7.91
C GLY A 19 10.44 -2.16 7.35
N ALA A 20 9.56 -2.51 6.42
CA ALA A 20 8.62 -1.58 5.80
C ALA A 20 7.55 -1.05 6.77
N ALA A 21 7.07 -1.87 7.70
CA ALA A 21 6.18 -1.43 8.79
C ALA A 21 6.84 -0.34 9.65
N LEU A 22 8.09 -0.57 10.08
CA LEU A 22 8.87 0.41 10.84
C LEU A 22 9.21 1.65 10.00
N GLY A 23 9.53 1.45 8.72
CA GLY A 23 9.75 2.51 7.75
C GLY A 23 8.54 3.43 7.57
N GLY A 24 7.32 2.89 7.57
CA GLY A 24 6.10 3.68 7.53
C GLY A 24 5.96 4.64 8.71
N LEU A 25 6.23 4.16 9.93
CA LEU A 25 6.22 4.98 11.15
C LEU A 25 7.28 6.08 11.11
N LEU A 26 8.51 5.72 10.73
CA LEU A 26 9.60 6.69 10.57
C LEU A 26 9.30 7.70 9.47
N GLY A 27 8.64 7.28 8.39
CA GLY A 27 8.24 8.14 7.28
C GLY A 27 7.20 9.17 7.69
N GLY A 28 6.21 8.78 8.49
CA GLY A 28 5.23 9.73 9.04
C GLY A 28 5.91 10.81 9.88
N TRP A 29 6.77 10.40 10.81
CA TRP A 29 7.56 11.31 11.64
C TRP A 29 8.49 12.21 10.80
N ALA A 30 9.17 11.66 9.80
CA ALA A 30 10.09 12.40 8.95
C ALA A 30 9.36 13.46 8.10
N VAL A 31 8.19 13.12 7.55
CA VAL A 31 7.37 14.06 6.77
C VAL A 31 6.93 15.25 7.62
N GLU A 32 6.57 15.01 8.88
CA GLU A 32 6.14 16.08 9.81
C GLU A 32 7.31 16.96 10.27
N ARG A 33 8.53 16.41 10.42
CA ARG A 33 9.68 17.14 10.97
C ARG A 33 10.60 17.81 9.96
N ILE A 34 10.95 17.10 8.89
CA ILE A 34 11.96 17.53 7.91
C ILE A 34 11.37 17.73 6.52
N GLY A 35 10.07 17.47 6.36
CA GLY A 35 9.35 17.65 5.10
C GLY A 35 9.56 16.51 4.09
N ARG A 36 8.69 16.50 3.08
CA ARG A 36 8.55 15.41 2.11
C ARG A 36 9.78 15.18 1.23
N LYS A 37 10.34 16.25 0.66
CA LYS A 37 11.51 16.19 -0.25
C LYS A 37 12.74 15.62 0.46
N LEU A 38 13.06 16.14 1.64
CA LEU A 38 14.20 15.65 2.42
C LEU A 38 13.97 14.22 2.89
N SER A 39 12.75 13.87 3.31
CA SER A 39 12.40 12.48 3.68
C SER A 39 12.71 11.49 2.56
N LEU A 40 12.40 11.82 1.29
CA LEU A 40 12.75 10.99 0.14
C LEU A 40 14.26 10.91 -0.11
N MET A 41 14.99 12.02 0.03
CA MET A 41 16.45 12.03 -0.14
C MET A 41 17.14 11.17 0.92
N PHE A 42 16.70 11.25 2.18
CA PHE A 42 17.25 10.43 3.26
C PHE A 42 16.96 8.93 3.09
N CYS A 43 15.90 8.55 2.37
CA CYS A 43 15.62 7.13 2.05
C CYS A 43 16.64 6.49 1.11
N ALA A 44 17.36 7.28 0.31
CA ALA A 44 18.40 6.75 -0.56
C ALA A 44 19.51 6.07 0.23
N VAL A 45 19.83 6.58 1.42
CA VAL A 45 20.89 6.05 2.30
C VAL A 45 20.61 4.59 2.73
N PRO A 46 19.47 4.26 3.39
CA PRO A 46 19.17 2.88 3.75
C PRO A 46 18.96 1.96 2.53
N PHE A 47 18.52 2.47 1.37
CA PHE A 47 18.50 1.68 0.14
C PHE A 47 19.90 1.29 -0.33
N ILE A 48 20.82 2.26 -0.46
CA ILE A 48 22.19 2.02 -0.91
C ILE A 48 22.90 1.08 0.07
N CYS A 49 22.83 1.37 1.37
CA CYS A 49 23.41 0.52 2.40
C CYS A 49 22.81 -0.88 2.39
N GLY A 50 21.48 -0.99 2.31
CA GLY A 50 20.78 -2.27 2.31
C GLY A 50 21.15 -3.16 1.13
N PHE A 51 21.13 -2.62 -0.10
CA PHE A 51 21.55 -3.37 -1.29
C PHE A 51 23.04 -3.73 -1.27
N THR A 52 23.90 -2.82 -0.79
CA THR A 52 25.34 -3.11 -0.66
C THR A 52 25.59 -4.28 0.29
N VAL A 53 24.91 -4.31 1.45
CA VAL A 53 25.00 -5.42 2.41
C VAL A 53 24.48 -6.73 1.82
N ILE A 54 23.41 -6.69 1.01
CA ILE A 54 22.89 -7.88 0.32
C ILE A 54 23.89 -8.41 -0.72
N ILE A 55 24.50 -7.53 -1.52
CA ILE A 55 25.47 -7.91 -2.55
C ILE A 55 26.75 -8.47 -1.91
N ALA A 56 27.21 -7.87 -0.82
CA ALA A 56 28.39 -8.31 -0.09
C ALA A 56 28.13 -9.46 0.90
N ALA A 57 26.93 -10.06 0.90
CA ALA A 57 26.52 -11.00 1.93
C ALA A 57 27.33 -12.30 1.91
N GLN A 58 28.10 -12.54 2.97
CA GLN A 58 28.81 -13.79 3.23
C GLN A 58 28.17 -14.62 4.36
N SER A 59 27.11 -14.10 4.99
CA SER A 59 26.37 -14.80 6.04
C SER A 59 24.87 -14.54 5.93
N HIS A 60 24.05 -15.45 6.46
CA HIS A 60 22.60 -15.31 6.46
C HIS A 60 22.14 -14.07 7.27
N TRP A 61 22.87 -13.67 8.31
CA TRP A 61 22.59 -12.46 9.10
C TRP A 61 22.72 -11.17 8.30
N MET A 62 23.69 -11.09 7.39
CA MET A 62 23.83 -9.94 6.49
C MET A 62 22.60 -9.80 5.58
N LEU A 63 22.03 -10.92 5.12
CA LEU A 63 20.80 -10.88 4.34
C LEU A 63 19.60 -10.36 5.16
N TYR A 64 19.48 -10.76 6.44
CA TYR A 64 18.45 -10.20 7.32
C TYR A 64 18.61 -8.69 7.50
N VAL A 65 19.82 -8.22 7.80
CA VAL A 65 20.11 -6.78 7.99
C VAL A 65 19.81 -6.00 6.72
N GLY A 66 20.30 -6.47 5.56
CA GLY A 66 20.05 -5.82 4.28
C GLY A 66 18.56 -5.76 3.92
N ARG A 67 17.81 -6.82 4.22
CA ARG A 67 16.34 -6.85 4.02
C ARG A 67 15.58 -5.91 4.95
N VAL A 68 16.01 -5.77 6.20
CA VAL A 68 15.41 -4.79 7.12
C VAL A 68 15.68 -3.36 6.66
N LEU A 69 16.91 -3.05 6.22
CA LEU A 69 17.26 -1.72 5.72
C LEU A 69 16.51 -1.34 4.43
N THR A 70 16.48 -2.25 3.45
CA THR A 70 15.69 -2.05 2.21
C THR A 70 14.19 -2.00 2.49
N GLY A 71 13.70 -2.78 3.46
CA GLY A 71 12.34 -2.71 3.96
C GLY A 71 12.03 -1.34 4.54
N LEU A 72 12.87 -0.83 5.44
CA LEU A 72 12.72 0.48 6.07
C LEU A 72 12.61 1.60 5.03
N ALA A 73 13.49 1.60 4.03
CA ALA A 73 13.43 2.55 2.94
C ALA A 73 12.14 2.40 2.09
N SER A 74 11.71 1.16 1.84
CA SER A 74 10.45 0.87 1.12
C SER A 74 9.22 1.34 1.90
N GLY A 75 9.23 1.19 3.23
CA GLY A 75 8.17 1.67 4.11
C GLY A 75 8.01 3.18 4.08
N VAL A 76 9.12 3.91 4.22
CA VAL A 76 9.09 5.37 4.13
C VAL A 76 8.60 5.81 2.75
N THR A 77 9.16 5.27 1.67
CA THR A 77 8.74 5.63 0.31
C THR A 77 7.27 5.32 0.02
N SER A 78 6.72 4.21 0.54
CA SER A 78 5.29 3.87 0.41
C SER A 78 4.34 4.89 1.04
N LEU A 79 4.81 5.65 2.05
CA LEU A 79 4.07 6.75 2.65
C LEU A 79 4.33 8.08 1.93
N VAL A 80 5.60 8.43 1.72
CA VAL A 80 5.98 9.78 1.29
C VAL A 80 5.61 10.03 -0.17
N VAL A 81 5.67 9.02 -1.03
CA VAL A 81 5.39 9.18 -2.47
C VAL A 81 3.92 9.56 -2.72
N PRO A 82 2.90 8.80 -2.27
CA PRO A 82 1.50 9.18 -2.50
C PRO A 82 1.16 10.56 -1.93
N VAL A 83 1.62 10.84 -0.70
CA VAL A 83 1.42 12.14 -0.05
C VAL A 83 2.06 13.29 -0.84
N SER A 84 3.23 13.05 -1.45
CA SER A 84 3.89 14.04 -2.30
C SER A 84 3.16 14.24 -3.63
N ILE A 85 2.67 13.17 -4.26
CA ILE A 85 1.92 13.24 -5.53
C ILE A 85 0.66 14.11 -5.34
N THR A 86 -0.13 13.87 -4.29
CA THR A 86 -1.30 14.72 -3.98
C THR A 86 -0.97 16.19 -3.73
N SER A 87 0.27 16.50 -3.37
CA SER A 87 0.70 17.90 -3.18
C SER A 87 1.16 18.60 -4.45
N VAL A 88 1.42 17.84 -5.53
CA VAL A 88 1.94 18.31 -6.83
C VAL A 88 0.86 18.26 -7.93
N LEU A 89 -0.20 17.47 -7.75
CA LEU A 89 -1.36 17.42 -8.65
C LEU A 89 -2.17 18.73 -8.61
N GLY A 90 -1.64 19.78 -9.23
CA GLY A 90 -2.34 20.98 -9.64
C GLY A 90 -1.70 21.56 -10.89
N PRO A 91 -1.86 20.94 -12.08
CA PRO A 91 -1.32 21.48 -13.32
C PRO A 91 -2.00 22.80 -13.76
N ASP A 92 -3.22 23.06 -13.25
CA ASP A 92 -4.03 24.24 -13.57
C ASP A 92 -4.37 25.09 -12.33
N ALA A 93 -3.68 24.90 -11.20
CA ALA A 93 -4.02 25.61 -9.97
C ALA A 93 -3.56 27.09 -10.06
N PRO A 94 -4.46 28.09 -9.96
CA PRO A 94 -4.09 29.50 -9.93
C PRO A 94 -3.11 29.79 -8.78
N ALA A 95 -2.20 30.73 -8.94
CA ALA A 95 -1.25 31.13 -7.89
C ALA A 95 -1.93 31.50 -6.55
N GLU A 96 -3.18 31.95 -6.61
CA GLU A 96 -4.05 32.22 -5.46
C GLU A 96 -4.37 30.96 -4.64
N TRP A 97 -4.52 29.80 -5.27
CA TRP A 97 -4.71 28.51 -4.59
C TRP A 97 -3.45 28.10 -3.81
N GLU A 98 -2.27 28.32 -4.40
CA GLU A 98 -1.00 27.96 -3.77
C GLU A 98 -0.69 28.90 -2.59
N CYS A 99 -0.99 30.20 -2.73
CA CYS A 99 -0.91 31.17 -1.63
C CYS A 99 -1.91 30.84 -0.50
N ALA A 100 -3.17 30.53 -0.82
CA ALA A 100 -4.16 30.14 0.17
C ALA A 100 -3.76 28.87 0.92
N ARG A 101 -3.19 27.88 0.22
CA ARG A 101 -2.67 26.64 0.81
C ARG A 101 -1.47 26.89 1.72
N ILE A 102 -0.56 27.80 1.35
CA ILE A 102 0.58 28.19 2.19
C ILE A 102 0.09 28.96 3.43
N GLU A 103 -0.87 29.85 3.28
CA GLU A 103 -1.44 30.63 4.39
C GLU A 103 -2.25 29.75 5.36
N GLU A 104 -2.94 28.74 4.84
CA GLU A 104 -3.65 27.73 5.63
C GLU A 104 -2.69 26.72 6.28
N ALA A 105 -1.61 26.33 5.62
CA ALA A 105 -0.53 25.53 6.21
C ALA A 105 0.16 26.31 7.36
N TYR A 106 0.37 27.61 7.18
CA TYR A 106 0.92 28.51 8.21
C TYR A 106 -0.04 28.67 9.40
N LYS A 107 -1.35 28.83 9.15
CA LYS A 107 -2.37 28.87 10.23
C LYS A 107 -2.52 27.54 10.98
N ASN A 108 -2.27 26.41 10.31
CA ASN A 108 -2.35 25.08 10.92
C ASN A 108 -1.03 24.62 11.58
N GLU A 109 0.11 25.24 11.26
CA GLU A 109 1.41 24.98 11.90
C GLU A 109 1.42 25.32 13.40
N GLU A 110 0.54 26.21 13.87
CA GLU A 110 0.40 26.54 15.30
C GLU A 110 -0.36 25.47 16.12
N GLN A 111 -1.10 24.56 15.49
CA GLN A 111 -1.84 23.52 16.21
C GLN A 111 -1.03 22.23 16.36
N SER A 112 -0.15 22.24 17.37
CA SER A 112 0.44 21.04 18.00
C SER A 112 -0.58 19.90 18.05
N PHE A 113 -0.21 18.74 17.50
CA PHE A 113 -1.04 17.54 17.46
C PHE A 113 -1.31 17.03 18.88
N SER A 114 -2.59 16.89 19.24
CA SER A 114 -3.01 16.20 20.46
C SER A 114 -3.66 14.87 20.07
N LEU A 115 -3.32 13.78 20.77
CA LEU A 115 -3.97 12.48 20.59
C LEU A 115 -5.50 12.52 20.75
N ALA A 116 -6.04 13.58 21.38
CA ALA A 116 -7.46 13.85 21.47
C ALA A 116 -8.13 14.15 20.10
N ASP A 117 -7.38 14.67 19.13
CA ASP A 117 -7.89 15.01 17.79
C ASP A 117 -8.29 13.76 16.98
N LEU A 118 -7.79 12.58 17.36
CA LEU A 118 -8.20 11.29 16.77
C LEU A 118 -9.67 10.95 17.04
N LYS A 119 -10.34 11.63 17.98
CA LYS A 119 -11.76 11.42 18.27
C LYS A 119 -12.70 12.24 17.37
N ASP A 120 -12.19 13.19 16.59
CA ASP A 120 -13.01 13.97 15.64
C ASP A 120 -13.56 13.03 14.54
N PRO A 121 -14.89 13.04 14.27
CA PRO A 121 -15.50 12.38 13.12
C PRO A 121 -14.85 12.66 11.76
N GLY A 122 -14.24 13.83 11.58
CA GLY A 122 -13.45 14.16 10.39
C GLY A 122 -12.12 13.42 10.31
N VAL A 123 -11.61 12.85 11.41
CA VAL A 123 -10.32 12.14 11.47
C VAL A 123 -10.52 10.63 11.59
N PHE A 124 -11.38 10.17 12.50
CA PHE A 124 -11.52 8.73 12.74
C PHE A 124 -12.21 7.98 11.59
N LYS A 125 -13.15 8.62 10.87
CA LYS A 125 -13.84 7.99 9.72
C LYS A 125 -12.87 7.76 8.56
N PRO A 126 -12.10 8.77 8.09
CA PRO A 126 -11.04 8.53 7.10
C PRO A 126 -10.00 7.52 7.58
N LEU A 127 -9.60 7.58 8.85
CA LEU A 127 -8.62 6.64 9.42
C LEU A 127 -9.13 5.20 9.37
N GLY A 128 -10.37 4.96 9.78
CA GLY A 128 -11.01 3.64 9.72
C GLY A 128 -11.11 3.11 8.29
N ILE A 129 -11.49 3.97 7.33
CA ILE A 129 -11.53 3.60 5.91
C ILE A 129 -10.13 3.27 5.40
N GLY A 130 -9.13 4.11 5.68
CA GLY A 130 -7.75 3.90 5.24
C GLY A 130 -7.13 2.60 5.79
N ILE A 131 -7.26 2.36 7.10
CA ILE A 131 -6.79 1.13 7.76
C ILE A 131 -7.48 -0.10 7.16
N MET A 132 -8.81 -0.05 7.00
CA MET A 132 -9.56 -1.17 6.44
C MET A 132 -9.19 -1.42 4.98
N MET A 133 -9.03 -0.38 4.15
CA MET A 133 -8.57 -0.53 2.76
C MET A 133 -7.19 -1.20 2.69
N MET A 134 -6.27 -0.84 3.58
CA MET A 134 -4.93 -1.44 3.64
C MET A 134 -4.96 -2.90 4.10
N LEU A 135 -5.83 -3.24 5.05
CA LEU A 135 -6.06 -4.61 5.50
C LEU A 135 -6.65 -5.45 4.37
N LEU A 136 -7.72 -4.98 3.75
CA LEU A 136 -8.41 -5.66 2.65
C LEU A 136 -7.53 -5.83 1.41
N GLN A 137 -6.60 -4.91 1.15
CA GLN A 137 -5.59 -5.07 0.10
C GLN A 137 -4.72 -6.30 0.35
N GLN A 138 -4.27 -6.53 1.59
CA GLN A 138 -3.43 -7.68 1.93
C GLN A 138 -4.21 -8.99 1.98
N MET A 139 -5.49 -8.93 2.33
CA MET A 139 -6.40 -10.09 2.28
C MET A 139 -6.67 -10.60 0.86
N THR A 140 -6.22 -9.90 -0.19
CA THR A 140 -6.21 -10.47 -1.55
C THR A 140 -5.14 -11.57 -1.72
N GLY A 141 -4.19 -11.68 -0.79
CA GLY A 141 -3.08 -12.63 -0.87
C GLY A 141 -1.99 -12.23 -1.86
N ILE A 142 -2.07 -11.05 -2.50
CA ILE A 142 -1.15 -10.65 -3.58
C ILE A 142 0.32 -10.72 -3.19
N ASN A 143 0.70 -10.24 -2.00
CA ASN A 143 2.09 -10.27 -1.56
C ASN A 143 2.59 -11.71 -1.40
N ALA A 144 1.77 -12.60 -0.85
CA ALA A 144 2.12 -14.01 -0.72
C ALA A 144 2.22 -14.69 -2.09
N ILE A 145 1.26 -14.44 -2.99
CA ILE A 145 1.28 -14.94 -4.37
C ILE A 145 2.56 -14.48 -5.08
N MET A 146 2.95 -13.22 -4.95
CA MET A 146 4.15 -12.68 -5.59
C MET A 146 5.43 -13.25 -4.98
N PHE A 147 5.52 -13.41 -3.66
CA PHE A 147 6.70 -13.99 -3.01
C PHE A 147 6.87 -15.49 -3.27
N TYR A 148 5.77 -16.22 -3.43
CA TYR A 148 5.78 -17.67 -3.67
C TYR A 148 5.43 -18.05 -5.11
N ALA A 149 5.39 -17.09 -6.06
CA ALA A 149 4.93 -17.32 -7.44
C ALA A 149 5.66 -18.49 -8.10
N LYS A 150 6.99 -18.54 -7.96
CA LYS A 150 7.82 -19.63 -8.51
C LYS A 150 7.38 -20.99 -7.97
N THR A 151 7.25 -21.10 -6.64
CA THR A 151 6.83 -22.33 -5.96
C THR A 151 5.42 -22.75 -6.36
N ILE A 152 4.50 -21.79 -6.53
CA ILE A 152 3.13 -22.06 -7.02
C ILE A 152 3.17 -22.64 -8.44
N PHE A 153 3.97 -22.07 -9.34
CA PHE A 153 4.10 -22.58 -10.71
C PHE A 153 4.78 -23.96 -10.77
N GLU A 154 5.80 -24.19 -9.94
CA GLU A 154 6.44 -25.50 -9.81
C GLU A 154 5.46 -26.58 -9.32
N GLN A 155 4.62 -26.25 -8.33
CA GLN A 155 3.55 -27.15 -7.85
C GLN A 155 2.46 -27.39 -8.91
N ALA A 156 2.25 -26.44 -9.82
CA ALA A 156 1.35 -26.57 -10.95
C ALA A 156 1.96 -27.35 -12.14
N HIS A 157 3.17 -27.92 -11.97
CA HIS A 157 3.90 -28.67 -13.00
C HIS A 157 4.23 -27.85 -14.26
N PHE A 158 4.42 -26.53 -14.12
CA PHE A 158 4.95 -25.70 -15.21
C PHE A 158 6.46 -25.91 -15.37
N GLU A 159 6.90 -26.39 -16.54
CA GLU A 159 8.33 -26.63 -16.84
C GLU A 159 9.17 -25.35 -16.85
N SER A 160 8.57 -24.18 -17.10
CA SER A 160 9.24 -22.87 -17.16
C SER A 160 8.73 -21.90 -16.09
N SER A 161 8.81 -22.30 -14.81
CA SER A 161 8.35 -21.49 -13.68
C SER A 161 9.01 -20.10 -13.61
N ASP A 162 10.31 -20.01 -13.91
CA ASP A 162 11.05 -18.75 -13.93
C ASP A 162 10.46 -17.75 -14.96
N VAL A 163 10.21 -18.22 -16.19
CA VAL A 163 9.61 -17.38 -17.25
C VAL A 163 8.20 -16.94 -16.86
N ALA A 164 7.40 -17.82 -16.26
CA ALA A 164 6.06 -17.48 -15.79
C ALA A 164 6.08 -16.37 -14.73
N THR A 165 7.01 -16.42 -13.77
CA THR A 165 7.13 -15.36 -12.75
C THR A 165 7.51 -14.00 -13.34
N VAL A 166 8.41 -13.98 -14.34
CA VAL A 166 8.80 -12.76 -15.03
C VAL A 166 7.62 -12.18 -15.82
N ILE A 167 6.84 -13.02 -16.50
CA ILE A 167 5.64 -12.58 -17.23
C ILE A 167 4.62 -11.96 -16.27
N VAL A 168 4.36 -12.59 -15.12
CA VAL A 168 3.43 -12.04 -14.11
C VAL A 168 3.89 -10.65 -13.65
N ALA A 169 5.18 -10.50 -13.34
CA ALA A 169 5.74 -9.21 -12.91
C ALA A 169 5.66 -8.14 -14.02
N ALA A 170 6.00 -8.48 -15.26
CA ALA A 170 5.91 -7.56 -16.39
C ALA A 170 4.46 -7.13 -16.65
N THR A 171 3.53 -8.07 -16.59
CA THR A 171 2.12 -7.78 -16.82
C THR A 171 1.54 -6.90 -15.72
N GLN A 172 1.97 -7.09 -14.46
CA GLN A 172 1.61 -6.19 -13.36
C GLN A 172 2.04 -4.74 -13.62
N VAL A 173 3.24 -4.51 -14.15
CA VAL A 173 3.72 -3.16 -14.49
C VAL A 173 2.85 -2.51 -15.56
N VAL A 174 2.58 -3.24 -16.65
CA VAL A 174 1.75 -2.74 -17.77
C VAL A 174 0.34 -2.38 -17.30
N PHE A 175 -0.30 -3.25 -16.53
CA PHE A 175 -1.66 -3.01 -16.05
C PHE A 175 -1.71 -1.89 -15.00
N THR A 176 -0.66 -1.70 -14.21
CA THR A 176 -0.56 -0.54 -13.30
C THR A 176 -0.46 0.78 -14.08
N ALA A 177 0.28 0.81 -15.19
CA ALA A 177 0.33 1.97 -16.07
C ALA A 177 -1.03 2.27 -16.71
N ILE A 178 -1.73 1.24 -17.19
CA ILE A 178 -3.09 1.36 -17.71
C ILE A 178 -4.04 1.87 -16.62
N ALA A 179 -3.93 1.34 -15.39
CA ALA A 179 -4.73 1.77 -14.24
C ALA A 179 -4.56 3.26 -13.97
N ALA A 180 -3.34 3.77 -14.00
CA ALA A 180 -3.07 5.20 -13.81
C ALA A 180 -3.83 6.06 -14.82
N ILE A 181 -3.84 5.67 -16.10
CA ILE A 181 -4.55 6.40 -17.17
C ILE A 181 -6.07 6.30 -16.99
N ILE A 182 -6.58 5.11 -16.66
CA ILE A 182 -8.03 4.88 -16.48
C ILE A 182 -8.54 5.59 -15.24
N MET A 183 -7.74 5.68 -14.18
CA MET A 183 -8.13 6.25 -12.89
C MET A 183 -8.61 7.70 -13.03
N ASP A 184 -7.95 8.48 -13.89
CA ASP A 184 -8.35 9.86 -14.17
C ASP A 184 -9.65 9.96 -14.97
N LYS A 185 -10.03 8.91 -15.71
CA LYS A 185 -11.28 8.86 -16.49
C LYS A 185 -12.45 8.25 -15.70
N ALA A 186 -12.27 7.09 -15.09
CA ALA A 186 -13.33 6.30 -14.47
C ALA A 186 -13.68 6.70 -13.02
N GLY A 187 -12.76 7.35 -12.30
CA GLY A 187 -12.93 7.60 -10.86
C GLY A 187 -12.41 6.47 -9.98
N ARG A 188 -12.04 6.81 -8.74
CA ARG A 188 -11.33 5.90 -7.83
C ARG A 188 -12.26 4.80 -7.32
N LYS A 189 -13.51 5.13 -7.00
CA LYS A 189 -14.48 4.16 -6.46
C LYS A 189 -14.91 3.14 -7.52
N ALA A 190 -15.20 3.59 -8.73
CA ALA A 190 -15.58 2.71 -9.84
C ALA A 190 -14.46 1.73 -10.17
N LEU A 191 -13.20 2.21 -10.22
CA LEU A 191 -12.05 1.37 -10.51
C LEU A 191 -11.83 0.29 -9.43
N LEU A 192 -12.00 0.61 -8.15
CA LEU A 192 -11.92 -0.36 -7.06
C LEU A 192 -13.01 -1.44 -7.11
N ILE A 193 -14.25 -1.06 -7.48
CA ILE A 193 -15.37 -2.01 -7.60
C ILE A 193 -15.17 -2.92 -8.81
N LEU A 194 -14.84 -2.35 -9.98
CA LEU A 194 -14.61 -3.11 -11.21
C LEU A 194 -13.44 -4.09 -11.06
N SER A 195 -12.33 -3.63 -10.48
CA SER A 195 -11.18 -4.50 -10.22
C SER A 195 -11.48 -5.62 -9.22
N ALA A 196 -12.20 -5.32 -8.13
CA ALA A 196 -12.61 -6.34 -7.17
C ALA A 196 -13.57 -7.36 -7.79
N ALA A 197 -14.54 -6.91 -8.59
CA ALA A 197 -15.49 -7.80 -9.26
C ALA A 197 -14.79 -8.68 -10.31
N ALA A 198 -13.86 -8.12 -11.08
CA ALA A 198 -13.07 -8.87 -12.04
C ALA A 198 -12.19 -9.92 -11.36
N TYR A 199 -11.67 -9.62 -10.16
CA TYR A 199 -10.88 -10.56 -9.35
C TYR A 199 -11.63 -11.84 -8.98
N LEU A 200 -12.97 -11.79 -8.91
CA LEU A 200 -13.82 -12.95 -8.61
C LEU A 200 -13.94 -13.94 -9.78
N THR A 201 -13.72 -13.49 -11.01
CA THR A 201 -14.11 -14.26 -12.21
C THR A 201 -13.04 -15.25 -12.68
N LEU A 202 -11.77 -15.12 -12.29
CA LEU A 202 -10.72 -16.08 -12.65
C LEU A 202 -9.55 -16.12 -11.65
N LEU A 203 -9.36 -17.29 -11.03
CA LEU A 203 -8.23 -17.64 -10.15
C LEU A 203 -6.84 -17.43 -10.80
N THR A 204 -6.75 -17.48 -12.13
CA THR A 204 -5.50 -17.29 -12.89
C THR A 204 -5.27 -15.84 -13.36
N THR A 205 -6.29 -14.98 -13.32
CA THR A 205 -6.23 -13.57 -13.79
C THR A 205 -6.22 -12.55 -12.63
N ALA A 206 -6.17 -13.05 -11.40
CA ALA A 206 -6.19 -12.30 -10.14
C ALA A 206 -5.15 -11.16 -10.10
N CYS A 207 -3.89 -11.43 -10.48
CA CYS A 207 -2.82 -10.42 -10.47
C CYS A 207 -3.13 -9.20 -11.37
N LEU A 208 -3.83 -9.43 -12.49
CA LEU A 208 -4.19 -8.38 -13.46
C LEU A 208 -5.30 -7.50 -12.92
N CYS A 209 -6.34 -8.11 -12.35
CA CYS A 209 -7.46 -7.40 -11.78
C CYS A 209 -7.00 -6.57 -10.56
N PHE A 210 -6.08 -7.09 -9.74
CA PHE A 210 -5.47 -6.33 -8.65
C PHE A 210 -4.71 -5.10 -9.16
N ALA A 211 -3.82 -5.27 -10.15
CA ALA A 211 -3.02 -4.19 -10.71
C ALA A 211 -3.87 -3.03 -11.27
N LEU A 212 -5.08 -3.33 -11.76
CA LEU A 212 -6.00 -2.33 -12.30
C LEU A 212 -6.64 -1.41 -11.27
N GLY A 213 -6.75 -1.82 -9.99
CA GLY A 213 -7.44 -0.98 -9.00
C GLY A 213 -6.90 -1.13 -7.60
N TRP A 214 -6.97 -2.32 -7.02
CA TRP A 214 -6.56 -2.56 -5.63
C TRP A 214 -5.05 -2.40 -5.37
N GLY A 215 -4.22 -2.41 -6.41
CA GLY A 215 -2.81 -2.05 -6.33
C GLY A 215 -2.63 -0.56 -6.02
N PRO A 216 -2.83 0.35 -7.00
CA PRO A 216 -2.50 1.76 -6.84
C PRO A 216 -3.54 2.57 -6.06
N THR A 217 -4.82 2.22 -6.15
CA THR A 217 -5.91 3.11 -5.69
C THR A 217 -5.97 3.28 -4.16
N PRO A 218 -5.78 2.24 -3.32
CA PRO A 218 -5.77 2.42 -1.87
C PRO A 218 -4.69 3.39 -1.37
N TRP A 219 -3.50 3.37 -1.97
CA TRP A 219 -2.41 4.29 -1.64
C TRP A 219 -2.75 5.73 -2.01
N LEU A 220 -3.41 5.94 -3.14
CA LEU A 220 -3.86 7.27 -3.57
C LEU A 220 -5.01 7.79 -2.70
N VAL A 221 -6.04 6.98 -2.48
CA VAL A 221 -7.20 7.35 -1.65
C VAL A 221 -6.74 7.68 -0.23
N MET A 222 -5.81 6.91 0.34
CA MET A 222 -5.18 7.21 1.63
C MET A 222 -4.60 8.64 1.65
N SER A 223 -3.86 9.06 0.62
CA SER A 223 -3.30 10.41 0.57
C SER A 223 -4.33 11.53 0.36
N GLU A 224 -5.50 11.22 -0.20
CA GLU A 224 -6.55 12.20 -0.53
C GLU A 224 -7.57 12.40 0.61
N ILE A 225 -7.85 11.38 1.42
CA ILE A 225 -8.92 11.43 2.45
C ILE A 225 -8.47 12.06 3.77
N PHE A 226 -7.17 12.11 4.06
CA PHE A 226 -6.67 12.64 5.33
C PHE A 226 -6.54 14.17 5.32
N PRO A 227 -7.05 14.86 6.35
CA PRO A 227 -6.79 16.27 6.52
C PRO A 227 -5.30 16.52 6.71
N THR A 228 -4.80 17.66 6.23
CA THR A 228 -3.38 18.03 6.19
C THR A 228 -2.70 17.87 7.56
N ARG A 229 -3.39 18.28 8.64
CA ARG A 229 -2.90 18.22 10.03
C ARG A 229 -2.57 16.81 10.54
N VAL A 230 -3.29 15.78 10.10
CA VAL A 230 -3.12 14.39 10.59
C VAL A 230 -2.59 13.44 9.50
N ARG A 231 -2.26 13.98 8.32
CA ARG A 231 -1.90 13.16 7.15
C ARG A 231 -0.65 12.33 7.39
N GLY A 232 0.35 12.86 8.10
CA GLY A 232 1.58 12.13 8.44
C GLY A 232 1.28 10.90 9.30
N LEU A 233 0.79 11.12 10.52
CA LEU A 233 0.38 10.04 11.44
C LEU A 233 -0.66 9.08 10.84
N GLY A 234 -1.73 9.58 10.22
CA GLY A 234 -2.80 8.76 9.66
C GLY A 234 -2.30 7.84 8.55
N SER A 235 -1.45 8.35 7.65
CA SER A 235 -0.80 7.54 6.62
C SER A 235 0.17 6.53 7.22
N ALA A 236 0.91 6.89 8.27
CA ALA A 236 1.83 6.00 8.97
C ALA A 236 1.10 4.79 9.59
N LEU A 237 -0.06 5.01 10.21
CA LEU A 237 -0.90 3.93 10.73
C LEU A 237 -1.46 3.02 9.64
N CYS A 238 -1.82 3.59 8.49
CA CYS A 238 -2.26 2.80 7.33
C CYS A 238 -1.12 1.95 6.76
N VAL A 239 0.07 2.53 6.59
CA VAL A 239 1.28 1.83 6.10
C VAL A 239 1.70 0.74 7.07
N LEU A 240 1.70 1.02 8.38
CA LEU A 240 1.96 0.04 9.43
C LEU A 240 1.00 -1.15 9.30
N THR A 241 -0.31 -0.86 9.25
CA THR A 241 -1.34 -1.89 9.08
C THR A 241 -1.09 -2.73 7.84
N ASN A 242 -0.81 -2.09 6.70
CA ASN A 242 -0.56 -2.76 5.44
C ASN A 242 0.62 -3.75 5.55
N TRP A 243 1.78 -3.28 5.98
CA TRP A 243 2.99 -4.11 6.00
C TRP A 243 2.98 -5.15 7.12
N THR A 244 2.31 -4.88 8.25
CA THR A 244 2.05 -5.90 9.28
C THR A 244 1.10 -6.98 8.78
N CYS A 245 0.01 -6.63 8.09
CA CYS A 245 -0.86 -7.63 7.47
C CYS A 245 -0.13 -8.42 6.38
N ALA A 246 0.69 -7.74 5.56
CA ALA A 246 1.52 -8.39 4.54
C ALA A 246 2.46 -9.44 5.16
N PHE A 247 3.08 -9.11 6.30
CA PHE A 247 3.91 -10.05 7.05
C PHE A 247 3.11 -11.28 7.47
N ILE A 248 1.96 -11.09 8.13
CA ILE A 248 1.12 -12.18 8.65
C ILE A 248 0.67 -13.08 7.50
N VAL A 249 0.11 -12.52 6.43
CA VAL A 249 -0.37 -13.26 5.27
C VAL A 249 0.78 -14.02 4.61
N THR A 250 1.92 -13.38 4.35
CA THR A 250 3.08 -14.02 3.71
C THR A 250 3.67 -15.13 4.57
N LYS A 251 3.70 -14.95 5.91
CA LYS A 251 4.25 -15.93 6.84
C LYS A 251 3.35 -17.16 6.99
N THR A 252 2.03 -16.97 6.97
CA THR A 252 1.03 -18.02 7.18
C THR A 252 0.60 -18.71 5.89
N PHE A 253 0.91 -18.13 4.72
CA PHE A 253 0.46 -18.64 3.41
C PHE A 253 0.78 -20.11 3.15
N GLN A 254 2.02 -20.55 3.37
CA GLN A 254 2.40 -21.96 3.18
C GLN A 254 1.66 -22.88 4.16
N ASN A 255 1.58 -22.50 5.44
CA ASN A 255 0.83 -23.25 6.44
C ASN A 255 -0.67 -23.38 6.06
N LEU A 256 -1.23 -22.35 5.42
CA LEU A 256 -2.60 -22.33 4.95
C LEU A 256 -2.81 -23.27 3.75
N MET A 257 -1.88 -23.25 2.78
CA MET A 257 -1.89 -24.17 1.65
C MET A 257 -1.78 -25.63 2.10
N ASP A 258 -0.93 -25.91 3.09
CA ASP A 258 -0.76 -27.25 3.66
C ASP A 258 -2.00 -27.70 4.44
N ALA A 259 -2.67 -26.79 5.16
CA ALA A 259 -3.81 -27.11 6.01
C ALA A 259 -5.14 -27.30 5.25
N ILE A 260 -5.40 -26.49 4.22
CA ILE A 260 -6.70 -26.48 3.52
C ILE A 260 -6.62 -27.11 2.13
N THR A 261 -5.43 -27.13 1.49
CA THR A 261 -5.15 -27.28 0.03
C THR A 261 -4.91 -25.96 -0.68
N SER A 262 -4.15 -26.02 -1.78
CA SER A 262 -3.90 -24.89 -2.69
C SER A 262 -5.21 -24.30 -3.20
N ALA A 263 -6.09 -25.13 -3.78
CA ALA A 263 -7.39 -24.70 -4.28
C ALA A 263 -8.24 -24.03 -3.18
N GLY A 264 -8.33 -24.63 -1.99
CA GLY A 264 -9.09 -24.06 -0.88
C GLY A 264 -8.56 -22.70 -0.41
N THR A 265 -7.24 -22.53 -0.39
CA THR A 265 -6.59 -21.27 -0.05
C THR A 265 -6.94 -20.15 -1.03
N PHE A 266 -6.91 -20.44 -2.34
CA PHE A 266 -7.28 -19.42 -3.33
C PHE A 266 -8.79 -19.13 -3.35
N TRP A 267 -9.65 -20.11 -3.10
CA TRP A 267 -11.10 -19.87 -2.92
C TRP A 267 -11.39 -19.00 -1.70
N MET A 268 -10.66 -19.18 -0.60
CA MET A 268 -10.75 -18.33 0.58
C MET A 268 -10.40 -16.88 0.25
N PHE A 269 -9.29 -16.63 -0.47
CA PHE A 269 -8.93 -15.29 -0.91
C PHE A 269 -9.95 -14.68 -1.88
N SER A 270 -10.52 -15.47 -2.79
CA SER A 270 -11.60 -15.02 -3.67
C SER A 270 -12.84 -14.58 -2.88
N GLY A 271 -13.24 -15.35 -1.85
CA GLY A 271 -14.33 -14.96 -0.96
C GLY A 271 -14.07 -13.66 -0.19
N LEU A 272 -12.83 -13.45 0.27
CA LEU A 272 -12.42 -12.19 0.90
C LEU A 272 -12.46 -11.01 -0.10
N CYS A 273 -12.11 -11.24 -1.36
CA CYS A 273 -12.27 -10.23 -2.40
C CYS A 273 -13.73 -9.84 -2.67
N ALA A 274 -14.69 -10.74 -2.47
CA ALA A 274 -16.11 -10.39 -2.57
C ALA A 274 -16.51 -9.40 -1.45
N LEU A 275 -15.99 -9.59 -0.24
CA LEU A 275 -16.17 -8.64 0.87
C LEU A 275 -15.55 -7.28 0.55
N ASN A 276 -14.41 -7.26 -0.15
CA ASN A 276 -13.79 -6.01 -0.61
C ASN A 276 -14.74 -5.21 -1.52
N VAL A 277 -15.45 -5.86 -2.46
CA VAL A 277 -16.45 -5.21 -3.32
C VAL A 277 -17.51 -4.50 -2.47
N ILE A 278 -18.06 -5.21 -1.48
CA ILE A 278 -19.13 -4.70 -0.62
C ILE A 278 -18.63 -3.52 0.22
N PHE A 279 -17.46 -3.66 0.84
CA PHE A 279 -16.85 -2.60 1.63
C PHE A 279 -16.61 -1.34 0.80
N THR A 280 -16.03 -1.47 -0.38
CA THR A 280 -15.78 -0.33 -1.28
C THR A 280 -17.07 0.33 -1.75
N ALA A 281 -18.09 -0.47 -2.09
CA ALA A 281 -19.36 0.06 -2.54
C ALA A 281 -20.04 0.92 -1.45
N ILE A 282 -19.94 0.52 -0.19
CA ILE A 282 -20.65 1.18 0.93
C ILE A 282 -19.81 2.29 1.56
N PHE A 283 -18.56 2.02 1.93
CA PHE A 283 -17.79 2.89 2.83
C PHE A 283 -16.80 3.81 2.11
N VAL A 284 -16.28 3.42 0.95
CA VAL A 284 -15.28 4.23 0.23
C VAL A 284 -15.97 5.37 -0.53
N PRO A 285 -15.62 6.63 -0.25
CA PRO A 285 -16.14 7.77 -1.01
C PRO A 285 -15.44 7.89 -2.36
N GLU A 286 -16.14 8.44 -3.36
CA GLU A 286 -15.48 8.92 -4.57
C GLU A 286 -14.72 10.22 -4.25
N THR A 287 -13.42 10.20 -4.53
CA THR A 287 -12.46 11.30 -4.30
C THR A 287 -12.06 12.02 -5.59
N LYS A 288 -12.37 11.46 -6.77
CA LYS A 288 -12.03 12.10 -8.05
C LYS A 288 -12.67 13.48 -8.17
N GLY A 289 -11.82 14.48 -8.45
CA GLY A 289 -12.23 15.84 -8.77
C GLY A 289 -12.84 16.62 -7.60
N LYS A 290 -12.65 16.14 -6.36
CA LYS A 290 -13.16 16.78 -5.15
C LYS A 290 -12.04 17.45 -4.38
N THR A 291 -12.35 18.57 -3.75
CA THR A 291 -11.41 19.23 -2.85
C THR A 291 -11.33 18.50 -1.52
N LEU A 292 -10.27 18.76 -0.75
CA LEU A 292 -10.11 18.16 0.57
C LEU A 292 -11.26 18.60 1.50
N GLU A 293 -11.72 19.85 1.38
CA GLU A 293 -12.79 20.43 2.19
C GLU A 293 -14.12 19.72 1.92
N GLU A 294 -14.46 19.45 0.65
CA GLU A 294 -15.66 18.70 0.26
C GLU A 294 -15.64 17.28 0.84
N ILE A 295 -14.47 16.62 0.80
CA ILE A 295 -14.28 15.28 1.38
C ILE A 295 -14.45 15.33 2.91
N GLN A 296 -13.84 16.32 3.58
CA GLN A 296 -13.95 16.48 5.03
C GLN A 296 -15.38 16.83 5.47
N ALA A 297 -16.07 17.71 4.74
CA ALA A 297 -17.46 18.07 5.01
C ALA A 297 -18.40 16.87 4.89
N ARG A 298 -18.14 15.97 3.93
CA ARG A 298 -18.85 14.69 3.82
C ARG A 298 -18.65 13.81 5.05
N PHE A 299 -17.42 13.73 5.58
CA PHE A 299 -17.15 12.92 6.78
C PHE A 299 -17.75 13.51 8.06
N LYS A 300 -17.72 14.83 8.19
CA LYS A 300 -18.33 15.57 9.31
C LYS A 300 -19.86 15.61 9.25
N GLY A 301 -20.46 15.24 8.11
CA GLY A 301 -21.92 15.23 7.93
C GLY A 301 -22.52 16.61 7.68
N THR A 302 -21.70 17.58 7.27
CA THR A 302 -22.10 18.99 7.08
C THR A 302 -22.64 19.30 5.68
N HIS A 303 -22.60 18.36 4.72
CA HIS A 303 -23.33 18.49 3.46
C HIS A 303 -24.78 18.03 3.61
N ARG A 304 -25.70 18.99 3.78
CA ARG A 304 -27.09 18.86 3.36
C ARG A 304 -27.16 19.19 1.86
N HIS A 305 -27.50 18.17 1.07
CA HIS A 305 -27.90 18.15 -0.35
C HIS A 305 -26.95 18.75 -1.38
#